data_AF-A0A3D2SB45-F1
#
_entry.id   AF-A0A3D2SB45-F1
#
_cell.length_a   1.000
_cell.length_b   1.000
_cell.length_c   1.000
_cell.angle_alpha   90.00
_cell.angle_beta   90.00
_cell.angle_gamma   90.00
#
_symmetry.space_group_name_H-M   'P 1'
#
loop_
_entity.id
_entity.type
_entity.pdbx_description
1 polymer ?
#
loop_
_entity_poly.entity_id
_entity_poly.type
_entity_poly.pdbx_seq_one_letter_code
_entity_poly.pdbx_strand_id
1 'polypeptide(L)'
;MGECHPDAHVKGASGRNWIAPICISFAENSLATFSSNSMSQMYKIFMNEIPVIIREGNPKDAAERGDKHHPVYFFNEQKAIQNAFERVELGVYLRSLTIIGEDAKEIRKGLFRDYTIIEAAGGVVVNQEKQILMIYRHSMWDLPKGKLDAGEQPKAAAVREVEEETGIG
;
A
#
# COMPACT_ATOMS: atom_id res chain seq x y z
N MET A 1 -4.39 -2.19 -20.01
CA MET A 1 -5.36 -2.09 -18.90
C MET A 1 -4.85 -3.01 -17.81
N GLY A 2 -4.26 -2.45 -16.76
CA GLY A 2 -3.89 -3.23 -15.58
C GLY A 2 -5.07 -3.18 -14.62
N GLU A 3 -5.61 -4.33 -14.25
CA GLU A 3 -6.53 -4.42 -13.13
C GLU A 3 -5.73 -4.08 -11.87
N CYS A 4 -6.04 -2.92 -11.27
CA CYS A 4 -5.44 -2.48 -10.02
C CYS A 4 -6.39 -2.90 -8.90
N HIS A 5 -5.98 -3.87 -8.09
CA HIS A 5 -6.70 -4.28 -6.89
C HIS A 5 -6.10 -3.56 -5.68
N PRO A 6 -6.79 -2.58 -5.07
CA PRO A 6 -6.36 -2.02 -3.81
C PRO A 6 -6.60 -3.03 -2.68
N ASP A 7 -5.53 -3.63 -2.15
CA ASP A 7 -5.56 -4.44 -0.94
C ASP A 7 -5.72 -3.53 0.29
N ALA A 8 -6.84 -3.64 1.03
CA ALA A 8 -6.98 -3.05 2.37
C ALA A 8 -6.71 -4.14 3.43
N HIS A 9 -6.08 -3.81 4.57
CA HIS A 9 -5.75 -4.82 5.59
C HIS A 9 -6.53 -4.56 6.90
N VAL A 10 -7.24 -5.55 7.44
CA VAL A 10 -7.88 -5.41 8.77
C VAL A 10 -7.57 -6.63 9.64
N LYS A 11 -7.53 -6.39 10.94
CA LYS A 11 -6.95 -7.26 11.96
C LYS A 11 -7.81 -8.46 12.36
N GLY A 12 -7.15 -9.61 12.55
CA GLY A 12 -7.63 -10.67 13.42
C GLY A 12 -7.44 -10.31 14.91
N ALA A 13 -8.53 -10.25 15.67
CA ALA A 13 -8.62 -10.25 17.14
C ALA A 13 -7.56 -9.44 17.92
N SER A 14 -7.59 -8.09 17.87
CA SER A 14 -7.19 -7.19 19.00
C SER A 14 -7.30 -5.67 18.70
N GLY A 15 -8.16 -5.19 17.79
CA GLY A 15 -8.44 -3.75 17.61
C GLY A 15 -7.34 -2.80 17.06
N ARG A 16 -6.67 -3.11 15.94
CA ARG A 16 -5.79 -2.19 15.18
C ARG A 16 -6.26 -2.22 13.72
N ASN A 17 -6.47 -1.08 13.07
CA ASN A 17 -6.99 -1.01 11.69
C ASN A 17 -5.90 -0.50 10.75
N TRP A 18 -5.64 -1.22 9.65
CA TRP A 18 -4.59 -0.93 8.69
C TRP A 18 -5.19 -0.55 7.33
N ILE A 19 -5.61 0.70 7.19
CA ILE A 19 -6.04 1.17 5.87
C ILE A 19 -4.77 1.38 5.05
N ALA A 20 -4.55 0.52 4.06
CA ALA A 20 -3.61 0.80 2.99
C ALA A 20 -4.36 1.65 1.95
N PRO A 21 -4.17 2.97 1.87
CA PRO A 21 -4.55 3.72 0.69
C PRO A 21 -3.72 3.18 -0.47
N ILE A 22 -4.37 2.40 -1.33
CA ILE A 22 -3.97 2.07 -2.71
C ILE A 22 -2.53 1.54 -2.80
N CYS A 23 -2.39 0.21 -2.93
CA CYS A 23 -1.13 -0.38 -3.36
C CYS A 23 -0.88 0.00 -4.84
N ILE A 24 -0.26 1.15 -5.09
CA ILE A 24 0.22 1.51 -6.44
C ILE A 24 1.48 0.67 -6.70
N SER A 25 1.33 -0.47 -7.37
CA SER A 25 2.48 -1.14 -7.99
C SER A 25 2.99 -0.26 -9.13
N PHE A 26 4.07 0.46 -8.93
CA PHE A 26 4.80 1.08 -10.04
C PHE A 26 5.58 -0.02 -10.78
N ALA A 27 5.03 -0.49 -11.90
CA ALA A 27 5.84 -1.11 -12.94
C ALA A 27 6.37 0.03 -13.81
N GLU A 28 7.63 0.44 -13.58
CA GLU A 28 8.30 1.42 -14.44
C GLU A 28 8.53 0.78 -15.82
N ASN A 29 7.61 0.99 -16.77
CA ASN A 29 7.90 0.77 -18.18
C ASN A 29 8.71 1.96 -18.70
N SER A 30 10.03 1.92 -18.51
CA SER A 30 10.95 2.72 -19.34
C SER A 30 11.49 1.84 -20.47
N LEU A 31 11.28 2.30 -21.70
CA LEU A 31 11.86 1.70 -22.90
C LEU A 31 13.40 1.83 -22.83
N ALA A 32 14.10 0.73 -22.55
CA ALA A 32 15.52 0.62 -22.83
C ALA A 32 15.91 -0.86 -22.99
N THR A 33 16.32 -1.20 -24.22
CA THR A 33 17.27 -2.24 -24.64
C THR A 33 17.55 -3.42 -23.70
N PHE A 34 17.30 -4.63 -24.22
CA PHE A 34 17.75 -5.94 -23.73
C PHE A 34 19.07 -5.86 -22.93
N SER A 35 18.96 -6.03 -21.62
CA SER A 35 19.98 -6.58 -20.74
C SER A 35 19.22 -7.33 -19.65
N SER A 36 19.64 -8.55 -19.33
CA SER A 36 19.06 -9.37 -18.27
C SER A 36 19.36 -8.75 -16.89
N ASN A 37 18.70 -7.64 -16.56
CA ASN A 37 18.60 -7.14 -15.20
C ASN A 37 17.29 -7.66 -14.63
N SER A 38 17.38 -8.50 -13.60
CA SER A 38 16.24 -8.78 -12.73
C SER A 38 15.66 -7.44 -12.28
N MET A 39 14.41 -7.14 -12.67
CA MET A 39 13.73 -5.94 -12.18
C MET A 39 13.60 -6.09 -10.66
N SER A 40 14.33 -5.26 -9.91
CA SER A 40 14.23 -5.23 -8.46
C SER A 40 12.80 -4.87 -8.08
N GLN A 41 12.14 -5.75 -7.34
CA GLN A 41 10.76 -5.50 -6.94
C GLN A 41 10.72 -4.54 -5.73
N MET A 42 9.86 -3.53 -5.83
CA MET A 42 9.62 -2.56 -4.76
C MET A 42 8.12 -2.45 -4.50
N TYR A 43 7.72 -2.65 -3.24
CA TYR A 43 6.36 -2.39 -2.79
C TYR A 43 6.33 -1.12 -1.96
N LYS A 44 5.30 -0.30 -2.17
CA LYS A 44 5.00 0.85 -1.34
C LYS A 44 3.59 0.70 -0.81
N ILE A 45 3.49 0.56 0.51
CA ILE A 45 2.24 0.52 1.24
C ILE A 45 2.19 1.75 2.16
N PHE A 46 1.04 2.04 2.73
CA PHE A 46 0.87 3.16 3.64
C PHE A 46 0.21 2.69 4.93
N MET A 47 0.67 3.25 6.04
CA MET A 47 0.11 3.04 7.37
C MET A 47 -0.03 4.40 8.04
N ASN A 48 -1.26 4.81 8.35
CA ASN A 48 -1.55 6.13 8.92
C ASN A 48 -0.86 7.27 8.14
N GLU A 49 -1.00 7.27 6.80
CA GLU A 49 -0.31 8.20 5.88
C GLU A 49 1.21 8.08 5.80
N ILE A 50 1.82 7.18 6.57
CA ILE A 50 3.27 6.95 6.55
C ILE A 50 3.58 5.86 5.52
N PRO A 51 4.37 6.17 4.48
CA PRO A 51 4.77 5.17 3.49
C PRO A 51 5.72 4.15 4.13
N VAL A 52 5.36 2.87 4.04
CA VAL A 52 6.24 1.74 4.30
C VAL A 52 6.72 1.19 2.96
N ILE A 53 8.02 1.24 2.75
CA ILE A 53 8.70 0.84 1.51
C ILE A 53 9.35 -0.51 1.75
N ILE A 54 9.05 -1.48 0.90
CA ILE A 54 9.66 -2.80 0.91
C ILE A 54 10.45 -2.92 -0.37
N ARG A 55 11.74 -3.27 -0.28
CA ARG A 55 12.60 -3.46 -1.46
C ARG A 55 13.70 -4.45 -1.19
N GLU A 56 14.28 -4.96 -2.26
CA GLU A 56 15.50 -5.75 -2.17
C GLU A 56 16.69 -4.89 -1.73
N GLY A 57 17.60 -5.46 -0.93
CA GLY A 57 18.80 -4.78 -0.45
C GLY A 57 19.59 -5.61 0.57
N ASN A 58 20.83 -5.20 0.81
CA ASN A 58 21.72 -5.88 1.75
C ASN A 58 21.68 -5.23 3.14
N PRO A 59 22.04 -5.94 4.23
CA PRO A 59 22.04 -5.35 5.58
C PRO A 59 22.88 -4.06 5.70
N LYS A 60 23.97 -3.95 4.92
CA LYS A 60 24.81 -2.74 4.88
C LYS A 60 24.04 -1.51 4.36
N ASP A 61 23.09 -1.71 3.44
CA ASP A 61 22.25 -0.62 2.91
C ASP A 61 21.30 -0.03 3.96
N ALA A 62 20.94 -0.79 5.00
CA ALA A 62 20.06 -0.30 6.07
C ALA A 62 20.78 0.71 6.97
N ALA A 63 22.01 0.39 7.37
CA ALA A 63 22.79 1.24 8.27
C ALA A 63 23.23 2.56 7.63
N GLU A 64 23.50 2.56 6.32
CA GLU A 64 24.02 3.73 5.60
C GLU A 64 22.94 4.72 5.15
N ARG A 65 21.68 4.28 5.03
CA ARG A 65 20.59 5.09 4.43
C ARG A 65 19.51 5.54 5.41
N GLY A 66 19.51 5.05 6.64
CA GLY A 66 18.48 5.34 7.63
C GLY A 66 18.75 6.60 8.47
N ASP A 67 17.68 7.32 8.81
CA ASP A 67 17.70 8.38 9.82
C ASP A 67 16.50 8.29 10.79
N LYS A 68 16.40 9.23 11.74
CA LYS A 68 15.35 9.25 12.76
C LYS A 68 13.91 9.34 12.22
N HIS A 69 13.71 9.94 11.05
CA HIS A 69 12.43 10.13 10.38
C HIS A 69 12.24 9.19 9.17
N HIS A 70 13.34 8.62 8.65
CA HIS A 70 13.38 7.64 7.58
C HIS A 70 14.14 6.37 8.02
N PRO A 71 13.68 5.66 9.07
CA PRO A 71 14.37 4.45 9.51
C PRO A 71 14.36 3.37 8.43
N VAL A 72 15.47 2.65 8.32
CA VAL A 72 15.62 1.49 7.44
C VAL A 72 15.98 0.29 8.30
N TYR A 73 15.24 -0.80 8.15
CA TYR A 73 15.46 -2.06 8.86
C TYR A 73 15.68 -3.20 7.88
N PHE A 74 16.53 -4.14 8.24
CA PHE A 74 16.62 -5.41 7.53
C PHE A 74 15.52 -6.37 8.02
N PHE A 75 14.98 -7.19 7.13
CA PHE A 75 13.77 -7.99 7.40
C PHE A 75 13.93 -8.98 8.56
N ASN A 76 15.15 -9.45 8.83
CA ASN A 76 15.41 -10.33 9.98
C ASN A 76 15.33 -9.61 11.34
N GLU A 77 15.28 -8.27 11.36
CA GLU A 77 15.17 -7.45 12.56
C GLU A 77 13.72 -7.33 13.04
N GLN A 78 13.03 -8.46 13.19
CA GLN A 78 11.58 -8.51 13.42
C GLN A 78 11.12 -7.65 14.61
N LYS A 79 11.91 -7.61 15.70
CA LYS A 79 11.62 -6.78 16.88
C LYS A 79 11.72 -5.28 16.58
N ALA A 80 12.68 -4.86 15.76
CA ALA A 80 12.87 -3.46 15.39
C ALA A 80 11.74 -2.99 14.46
N ILE A 81 11.32 -3.84 13.52
CA ILE A 81 10.19 -3.59 12.62
C ILE A 81 8.89 -3.46 13.42
N GLN A 82 8.63 -4.38 14.36
CA GLN A 82 7.46 -4.32 15.24
C GLN A 82 7.43 -3.02 16.06
N ASN A 83 8.56 -2.64 16.66
CA ASN A 83 8.68 -1.37 17.39
C ASN A 83 8.45 -0.16 16.46
N ALA A 84 8.89 -0.22 15.20
CA ALA A 84 8.67 0.84 14.23
C ALA A 84 7.18 0.98 13.87
N PHE A 85 6.48 -0.14 13.69
CA PHE A 85 5.03 -0.15 13.48
C PHE A 85 4.28 0.41 14.70
N GLU A 86 4.64 0.00 15.92
CA GLU A 86 4.05 0.57 17.15
C GLU A 86 4.27 2.08 17.25
N ARG A 87 5.44 2.58 16.84
CA ARG A 87 5.71 4.04 16.79
C ARG A 87 4.79 4.75 15.80
N VAL A 88 4.56 4.18 14.62
CA VAL A 88 3.61 4.72 13.63
C VAL A 88 2.19 4.73 14.20
N GLU A 89 1.78 3.67 14.90
CA GLU A 89 0.47 3.59 15.54
C GLU A 89 0.30 4.61 16.68
N LEU A 90 1.36 4.87 17.45
CA LEU A 90 1.36 5.86 18.54
C LEU A 90 1.47 7.32 18.07
N GLY A 91 1.44 7.57 16.75
CA GLY A 91 1.50 8.92 16.19
C GLY A 91 2.90 9.56 16.23
N VAL A 92 3.97 8.76 16.42
CA VAL A 92 5.34 9.26 16.29
C VAL A 92 5.57 9.61 14.83
N TYR A 93 5.92 10.86 14.57
CA TYR A 93 6.13 11.35 13.20
C TYR A 93 7.33 10.67 12.53
N LEU A 94 7.04 9.74 11.63
CA LEU A 94 7.97 9.23 10.61
C LEU A 94 7.53 9.78 9.25
N ARG A 95 8.49 10.10 8.39
CA ARG A 95 8.21 10.47 7.00
C ARG A 95 8.13 9.24 6.10
N SER A 96 8.86 8.18 6.43
CA SER A 96 8.72 6.86 5.82
C SER A 96 9.36 5.78 6.70
N LEU A 97 9.06 4.53 6.43
CA LEU A 97 9.71 3.36 7.00
C LEU A 97 10.19 2.47 5.86
N THR A 98 11.45 2.06 5.82
CA THR A 98 11.94 1.15 4.78
C THR A 98 12.31 -0.19 5.39
N ILE A 99 11.86 -1.27 4.78
CA ILE A 99 12.22 -2.64 5.13
C ILE A 99 12.94 -3.24 3.93
N ILE A 100 14.17 -3.70 4.15
CA ILE A 100 15.00 -4.31 3.11
C ILE A 100 15.29 -5.77 3.41
N GLY A 101 15.53 -6.56 2.37
CA GLY A 101 15.89 -7.96 2.50
C GLY A 101 16.27 -8.57 1.15
N GLU A 102 16.52 -9.87 1.14
CA GLU A 102 16.97 -10.55 -0.09
C GLU A 102 15.86 -10.68 -1.15
N ASP A 103 14.60 -10.87 -0.72
CA ASP A 103 13.45 -11.02 -1.62
C ASP A 103 12.28 -10.16 -1.11
N ALA A 104 11.91 -9.14 -1.88
CA ALA A 104 10.81 -8.23 -1.53
C ALA A 104 9.45 -8.93 -1.42
N LYS A 105 9.21 -10.01 -2.17
CA LYS A 105 7.97 -10.79 -2.11
C LYS A 105 7.85 -11.52 -0.79
N GLU A 106 8.92 -12.16 -0.34
CA GLU A 106 8.93 -12.87 0.94
C GLU A 106 8.83 -11.90 2.12
N ILE A 107 9.41 -10.71 2.03
CA ILE A 107 9.21 -9.65 3.01
C ILE A 107 7.73 -9.27 3.08
N ARG A 108 7.10 -8.96 1.93
CA ARG A 108 5.66 -8.64 1.87
C ARG A 108 4.84 -9.75 2.50
N LYS A 109 5.03 -10.99 2.04
CA LYS A 109 4.31 -12.16 2.53
C LYS A 109 4.48 -12.36 4.03
N GLY A 110 5.68 -12.21 4.56
CA GLY A 110 5.96 -12.37 5.99
C GLY A 110 5.39 -11.24 6.85
N LEU A 111 5.42 -9.99 6.37
CA LEU A 111 4.81 -8.85 7.06
C LEU A 111 3.29 -8.98 7.14
N PHE A 112 2.65 -9.45 6.07
CA PHE A 112 1.20 -9.54 5.98
C PHE A 112 0.61 -10.89 6.41
N ARG A 113 1.44 -11.87 6.80
CA ARG A 113 1.00 -13.24 7.14
C ARG A 113 -0.09 -13.27 8.22
N ASP A 114 0.00 -12.38 9.19
CA ASP A 114 -0.90 -12.36 10.36
C ASP A 114 -2.06 -11.35 10.17
N TYR A 115 -2.23 -10.80 8.96
CA TYR A 115 -3.28 -9.84 8.61
C TYR A 115 -4.34 -10.48 7.71
N THR A 116 -5.60 -10.08 7.90
CA THR A 116 -6.65 -10.41 6.94
C THR A 116 -6.64 -9.37 5.83
N ILE A 117 -6.40 -9.83 4.61
CA ILE A 117 -6.52 -9.02 3.41
C ILE A 117 -8.01 -8.86 3.10
N ILE A 118 -8.45 -7.61 2.99
CA ILE A 118 -9.77 -7.20 2.53
C ILE A 118 -9.56 -6.57 1.16
N GLU A 119 -10.06 -7.24 0.13
CA GLU A 119 -10.06 -6.69 -1.22
C GLU A 119 -11.07 -5.53 -1.29
N ALA A 120 -10.68 -4.48 -1.99
CA ALA A 120 -11.53 -3.32 -2.24
C ALA A 120 -11.51 -2.98 -3.73
N ALA A 121 -12.52 -2.27 -4.19
CA ALA A 121 -12.59 -1.74 -5.54
C ALA A 121 -13.19 -0.34 -5.53
N GLY A 122 -12.85 0.47 -6.53
CA GLY A 122 -13.30 1.85 -6.65
C GLY A 122 -13.08 2.40 -8.05
N GLY A 123 -13.60 3.59 -8.30
CA GLY A 123 -13.59 4.21 -9.63
C GLY A 123 -12.91 5.58 -9.66
N VAL A 124 -12.18 5.84 -10.75
CA VAL A 124 -11.78 7.21 -11.12
C VAL A 124 -12.78 7.72 -12.12
N VAL A 125 -13.68 8.60 -11.68
CA VAL A 125 -14.68 9.24 -12.54
C VAL A 125 -14.12 10.55 -13.05
N VAL A 126 -14.18 10.76 -14.36
CA VAL A 126 -13.62 11.92 -15.04
C VAL A 126 -14.71 12.60 -15.86
N ASN A 127 -14.85 13.92 -15.72
CA ASN A 127 -15.79 14.69 -16.55
C ASN A 127 -15.17 15.10 -17.91
N GLN A 128 -15.96 15.78 -18.75
CA GLN A 128 -15.49 16.24 -20.08
C GLN A 128 -14.31 17.23 -20.00
N GLU A 129 -14.18 17.95 -18.88
CA GLU A 129 -13.09 18.89 -18.61
C GLU A 129 -11.84 18.20 -18.02
N LYS A 130 -11.82 16.87 -17.93
CA LYS A 130 -10.74 16.07 -17.33
C LYS A 130 -10.55 16.28 -15.82
N GLN A 131 -11.57 16.76 -15.11
CA GLN A 131 -11.57 16.85 -13.64
C GLN A 131 -11.94 15.49 -13.04
N ILE A 132 -11.36 15.18 -11.88
CA ILE A 132 -11.57 13.91 -11.17
C ILE A 132 -12.58 14.11 -10.04
N LEU A 133 -13.57 13.23 -9.95
CA LEU A 133 -14.47 13.16 -8.81
C LEU A 133 -13.75 12.56 -7.60
N MET A 134 -13.84 13.25 -6.46
CA MET A 134 -13.31 12.78 -5.18
C MET A 134 -14.38 12.92 -4.10
N ILE A 135 -14.34 12.04 -3.12
CA ILE A 135 -15.14 12.11 -1.90
C ILE A 135 -14.29 12.68 -0.76
N TYR A 136 -14.92 13.39 0.18
CA TYR A 136 -14.24 13.93 1.34
C TYR A 136 -14.74 13.27 2.62
N ARG A 137 -13.87 12.53 3.29
CA ARG A 137 -14.17 11.81 4.54
C ARG A 137 -12.94 11.68 5.41
N HIS A 138 -13.12 11.58 6.73
CA HIS A 138 -12.02 11.53 7.69
C HIS A 138 -10.99 12.66 7.53
N SER A 139 -11.48 13.86 7.18
CA SER A 139 -10.68 15.05 6.92
C SER A 139 -9.70 14.95 5.72
N MET A 140 -9.88 13.95 4.84
CA MET A 140 -9.04 13.74 3.66
C MET A 140 -9.89 13.52 2.40
N TRP A 141 -9.31 13.86 1.25
CA TRP A 141 -9.89 13.55 -0.06
C TRP A 141 -9.51 12.12 -0.47
N ASP A 142 -10.49 11.36 -0.94
CA ASP A 142 -10.35 9.96 -1.34
C ASP A 142 -11.11 9.71 -2.66
N LEU A 143 -10.83 8.59 -3.31
CA LEU A 143 -11.64 8.13 -4.45
C LEU A 143 -12.85 7.36 -3.94
N PRO A 144 -13.98 7.36 -4.69
CA PRO A 144 -15.10 6.51 -4.36
C PRO A 144 -14.69 5.03 -4.46
N LYS A 145 -14.81 4.30 -3.35
CA LYS A 145 -14.38 2.90 -3.23
C LYS A 145 -14.97 2.23 -1.99
N GLY A 146 -15.11 0.92 -2.07
CA GLY A 146 -15.45 0.10 -0.91
C GLY A 146 -15.00 -1.33 -1.05
N LYS A 147 -15.50 -2.18 -0.16
CA LYS A 147 -15.05 -3.57 -0.02
C LYS A 147 -15.62 -4.41 -1.16
N LEU A 148 -14.84 -5.40 -1.58
CA LEU A 148 -15.33 -6.41 -2.51
C LEU A 148 -16.24 -7.38 -1.75
N ASP A 149 -17.44 -7.62 -2.28
CA ASP A 149 -18.32 -8.65 -1.75
C ASP A 149 -17.85 -10.05 -2.19
N ALA A 150 -18.26 -11.08 -1.43
CA ALA A 150 -17.84 -12.46 -1.70
C ALA A 150 -18.30 -12.92 -3.09
N GLY A 151 -17.33 -13.19 -3.98
CA GLY A 151 -17.58 -13.61 -5.36
C GLY A 151 -17.91 -12.47 -6.33
N GLU A 152 -17.88 -11.21 -5.87
CA GLU A 152 -18.10 -10.04 -6.70
C GLU A 152 -16.88 -9.79 -7.61
N GLN A 153 -17.13 -9.39 -8.85
CA GLN A 153 -16.05 -9.01 -9.76
C GLN A 153 -15.57 -7.60 -9.42
N PRO A 154 -14.25 -7.33 -9.35
CA PRO A 154 -13.71 -6.02 -8.98
C PRO A 154 -14.22 -4.86 -9.82
N LYS A 155 -14.49 -5.09 -11.12
CA LYS A 155 -15.11 -4.08 -11.98
C LYS A 155 -16.56 -3.78 -11.61
N ALA A 156 -17.34 -4.80 -11.22
CA ALA A 156 -18.72 -4.61 -10.80
C ALA A 156 -18.77 -3.85 -9.47
N ALA A 157 -17.91 -4.24 -8.53
CA ALA A 157 -17.75 -3.54 -7.25
C ALA A 157 -17.36 -2.07 -7.43
N ALA A 158 -16.40 -1.77 -8.32
CA ALA A 158 -16.01 -0.39 -8.60
C ALA A 158 -17.18 0.47 -9.11
N VAL A 159 -18.05 -0.08 -9.96
CA VAL A 159 -19.24 0.64 -10.46
C VAL A 159 -20.25 0.84 -9.32
N ARG A 160 -20.55 -0.23 -8.57
CA ARG A 160 -21.47 -0.19 -7.43
C ARG A 160 -21.05 0.85 -6.39
N GLU A 161 -19.79 0.84 -5.97
CA GLU A 161 -19.25 1.77 -4.97
C GLU A 161 -19.26 3.23 -5.45
N VAL A 162 -18.98 3.46 -6.74
CA VAL A 162 -19.13 4.80 -7.34
C VAL A 162 -20.59 5.25 -7.27
N GLU A 163 -21.53 4.39 -7.64
CA GLU A 163 -22.96 4.71 -7.60
C GLU A 163 -23.45 4.96 -6.17
N GLU A 164 -23.06 4.11 -5.21
CA GLU A 164 -23.47 4.23 -3.80
C GLU A 164 -22.91 5.49 -3.11
N GLU A 165 -21.64 5.82 -3.32
CA GLU A 165 -21.00 6.96 -2.65
C GLU A 165 -21.25 8.31 -3.33
N THR A 166 -21.60 8.31 -4.62
CA THR A 166 -21.72 9.55 -5.43
C THR A 166 -23.08 9.77 -6.07
N GLY A 167 -23.92 8.73 -6.17
CA GLY A 167 -25.21 8.77 -6.85
C GLY A 167 -25.12 8.81 -8.38
N ILE A 168 -23.96 8.52 -8.96
CA ILE A 168 -23.71 8.56 -10.41
C ILE A 168 -23.62 7.12 -10.93
N GLY A 169 -24.49 6.77 -11.88
CA GLY A 169 -24.52 5.47 -12.57
C GLY A 169 -24.39 5.59 -14.08
#